data_AF-A0ABD2WJE0-F1
#
_entry.id   AF-A0ABD2WJE0-F1
#
_cell.length_a   1.000
_cell.length_b   1.000
_cell.length_c   1.000
_cell.angle_alpha   90.00
_cell.angle_beta   90.00
_cell.angle_gamma   90.00
#
_symmetry.space_group_name_H-M   'P 1'
#
loop_
_entity.id
_entity.type
_entity.pdbx_description
1 polymer ?
#
loop_
_entity_poly.entity_id
_entity_poly.type
_entity_poly.pdbx_seq_one_letter_code
_entity_poly.pdbx_strand_id
1 'polypeptide(L)'
;MEFSLNELDVNQQTFFDETLKLILFLFSLEKIPRNIIDQIIGTFNNWISQVYVPLLNNNIRDIVQNSTYKIDDNFVGSLRSMLSENKFPLENFLTEHQRFKILKKNSSVKDHTDVKIGEQSSMNDSTSKVDTEEKSIVHLPLDESLKIFLELPGILEEVIAYIKTLKNEKQIISNIMQGSLWKTKYEHLNKTNMTLPFVLFFDDFEPGNGLGSHAGEQKLGGAYMSMPFLTPRLVSKLENILVSSVFYSTDRECFGNKVFSGEVKYFNKLSREGLSLQINDKIHNVFFECVLITGDNLGLNSICGFDQGFNSLKGYWCRSCRAIGEQARYLTEEIPELLRNELNMS
;
A
#
# COMPACT_ATOMS: atom_id res chain seq x y z
N MET A 1 4.56 -2.76 -30.30
CA MET A 1 6.02 -2.71 -30.17
C MET A 1 6.33 -2.86 -28.69
N GLU A 2 7.05 -3.89 -28.27
CA GLU A 2 7.47 -4.02 -26.87
C GLU A 2 8.51 -2.95 -26.56
N PHE A 3 8.18 -2.04 -25.64
CA PHE A 3 9.10 -0.99 -25.21
C PHE A 3 10.23 -1.62 -24.39
N SER A 4 11.37 -1.92 -25.02
CA SER A 4 12.58 -2.39 -24.35
C SER A 4 13.32 -1.18 -23.76
N LEU A 5 13.37 -1.08 -22.42
CA LEU A 5 14.10 -0.03 -21.72
C LEU A 5 15.63 -0.14 -21.92
N ASN A 6 16.12 -1.31 -22.35
CA ASN A 6 17.55 -1.58 -22.48
C ASN A 6 18.16 -1.05 -23.79
N GLU A 7 17.38 -0.33 -24.61
CA GLU A 7 17.80 0.16 -25.93
C GLU A 7 17.67 1.69 -26.08
N LEU A 8 17.33 2.42 -25.01
CA LEU A 8 17.15 3.87 -25.07
C LEU A 8 18.49 4.62 -24.93
N ASP A 9 18.69 5.66 -25.74
CA ASP A 9 19.79 6.60 -25.52
C ASP A 9 19.54 7.51 -24.29
N VAL A 10 20.57 8.25 -23.86
CA VAL A 10 20.50 9.11 -22.66
C VAL A 10 19.36 10.14 -22.72
N ASN A 11 19.08 10.70 -23.89
CA ASN A 11 18.03 11.71 -24.05
C ASN A 11 16.64 11.06 -24.01
N GLN A 12 16.48 9.90 -24.63
CA GLN A 12 15.25 9.12 -24.59
C GLN A 12 14.93 8.63 -23.18
N GLN A 13 15.95 8.20 -22.43
CA GLN A 13 15.78 7.82 -21.02
C GLN A 13 15.35 9.02 -20.17
N THR A 14 16.00 10.17 -20.35
CA THR A 14 15.62 11.41 -19.63
C THR A 14 14.18 11.81 -19.92
N PHE A 15 13.76 11.78 -21.18
CA PHE A 15 12.36 12.06 -21.57
C PHE A 15 11.39 11.08 -20.91
N PHE A 16 11.72 9.79 -20.91
CA PHE A 16 10.91 8.75 -20.31
C PHE A 16 10.75 8.95 -18.80
N ASP A 17 11.84 9.22 -18.08
CA ASP A 17 11.84 9.42 -16.62
C ASP A 17 11.01 10.65 -16.22
N GLU A 18 11.17 11.76 -16.93
CA GLU A 18 10.37 12.98 -16.67
C GLU A 18 8.88 12.79 -17.01
N THR A 19 8.59 12.04 -18.09
CA THR A 19 7.21 11.67 -18.43
C THR A 19 6.58 10.79 -17.35
N LEU A 20 7.33 9.82 -16.84
CA LEU A 20 6.87 8.95 -15.77
C LEU A 20 6.61 9.74 -14.47
N LYS A 21 7.48 10.69 -14.12
CA LYS A 21 7.26 11.61 -12.99
C LYS A 21 5.97 12.42 -13.14
N LEU A 22 5.70 12.95 -14.33
CA LEU A 22 4.45 13.66 -14.61
C LEU A 22 3.23 12.76 -14.40
N ILE A 23 3.29 11.51 -14.86
CA ILE A 23 2.21 10.54 -14.69
C ILE A 23 1.99 10.18 -13.23
N LEU A 24 3.07 9.92 -12.49
CA LEU A 24 3.01 9.64 -11.06
C LEU A 24 2.44 10.84 -10.28
N PHE A 25 2.79 12.06 -10.68
CA PHE A 25 2.20 13.27 -10.13
C PHE A 25 0.68 13.31 -10.39
N LEU A 26 0.22 13.08 -11.62
CA LEU A 26 -1.22 12.99 -11.91
C LEU A 26 -1.88 11.90 -11.06
N PHE A 27 -1.19 10.79 -10.83
CA PHE A 27 -1.70 9.69 -10.04
C PHE A 27 -1.86 10.02 -8.55
N SER A 28 -1.04 10.94 -8.03
CA SER A 28 -1.11 11.45 -6.66
C SER A 28 -2.29 12.39 -6.41
N LEU A 29 -2.96 12.87 -7.47
CA LEU A 29 -4.10 13.78 -7.35
C LEU A 29 -5.37 12.98 -7.06
N GLU A 30 -5.62 12.67 -5.79
CA GLU A 30 -6.75 11.84 -5.31
C GLU A 30 -8.13 12.27 -5.85
N LYS A 31 -8.31 13.57 -6.10
CA LYS A 31 -9.58 14.14 -6.59
C LYS A 31 -9.80 13.96 -8.10
N ILE A 32 -8.82 13.43 -8.83
CA ILE A 32 -8.89 13.23 -10.27
C ILE A 32 -9.11 11.73 -10.54
N PRO A 33 -10.30 11.34 -11.03
CA PRO A 33 -10.57 9.96 -11.39
C PRO A 33 -9.63 9.42 -12.48
N ARG A 34 -9.29 8.13 -12.43
CA ARG A 34 -8.34 7.50 -13.37
C ARG A 34 -8.74 7.64 -14.84
N ASN A 35 -10.03 7.56 -15.15
CA ASN A 35 -10.55 7.78 -16.49
C ASN A 35 -10.36 9.23 -16.98
N ILE A 36 -10.34 10.22 -16.07
CA ILE A 36 -10.01 11.61 -16.42
C ILE A 36 -8.51 11.74 -16.72
N ILE A 37 -7.65 11.01 -16.01
CA ILE A 37 -6.22 10.97 -16.30
C ILE A 37 -5.97 10.41 -17.71
N ASP A 38 -6.68 9.34 -18.10
CA ASP A 38 -6.62 8.82 -19.49
C ASP A 38 -7.00 9.90 -20.50
N GLN A 39 -8.07 10.66 -20.24
CA GLN A 39 -8.50 11.76 -21.10
C GLN A 39 -7.43 12.86 -21.18
N ILE A 40 -6.84 13.28 -20.06
CA ILE A 40 -5.80 14.31 -20.04
C ILE A 40 -4.59 13.88 -20.89
N ILE A 41 -4.09 12.66 -20.68
CA ILE A 41 -2.93 12.14 -21.41
C ILE A 41 -3.26 12.01 -22.90
N GLY A 42 -4.45 11.48 -23.23
CA GLY A 42 -4.91 11.35 -24.61
C GLY A 42 -5.05 12.70 -25.32
N THR A 43 -5.66 13.68 -24.66
CA THR A 43 -5.79 15.05 -25.20
C THR A 43 -4.42 15.69 -25.43
N PHE A 44 -3.48 15.53 -24.51
CA PHE A 44 -2.14 16.11 -24.67
C PHE A 44 -1.36 15.41 -25.79
N ASN A 45 -1.42 14.09 -25.90
CA ASN A 45 -0.81 13.34 -27.00
C ASN A 45 -1.39 13.74 -28.37
N ASN A 46 -2.71 13.97 -28.43
CA ASN A 46 -3.38 14.46 -29.63
C ASN A 46 -2.97 15.89 -29.97
N TRP A 47 -2.89 16.79 -28.97
CA TRP A 47 -2.41 18.16 -29.19
C TRP A 47 -0.97 18.19 -29.72
N ILE A 48 -0.08 17.36 -29.15
CA ILE A 48 1.30 17.25 -29.64
C ILE A 48 1.31 16.80 -31.11
N SER A 49 0.62 15.70 -31.41
CA SER A 49 0.65 15.07 -32.74
C SER A 49 -0.05 15.90 -33.83
N GLN A 50 -1.11 16.62 -33.49
CA GLN A 50 -1.97 17.34 -34.44
C GLN A 50 -1.67 18.84 -34.52
N VAL A 51 -1.11 19.44 -33.47
CA VAL A 51 -0.87 20.89 -33.40
C VAL A 51 0.62 21.20 -33.30
N TYR A 52 1.28 20.69 -32.27
CA TYR A 52 2.67 21.10 -31.95
C TYR A 52 3.68 20.60 -32.98
N VAL A 53 3.66 19.31 -33.33
CA VAL A 53 4.58 18.72 -34.31
C VAL A 53 4.37 19.30 -35.72
N PRO A 54 3.14 19.50 -36.21
CA PRO A 54 2.90 20.23 -37.46
C PRO A 54 3.39 21.68 -37.43
N LEU A 55 3.20 22.40 -36.32
CA LEU A 55 3.71 23.77 -36.16
C LEU A 55 5.24 23.81 -36.27
N LEU A 56 5.95 22.91 -35.57
CA LEU A 56 7.41 22.80 -35.67
C LEU A 56 7.87 22.46 -37.09
N ASN A 57 7.20 21.52 -37.76
CA ASN A 57 7.51 21.16 -39.14
C ASN A 57 7.35 22.35 -40.11
N ASN A 58 6.32 23.18 -39.91
CA ASN A 58 6.12 24.38 -40.71
C ASN A 58 7.22 25.42 -40.43
N ASN A 59 7.56 25.67 -39.17
CA ASN A 59 8.63 26.59 -38.81
C ASN A 59 9.99 26.16 -39.41
N ILE A 60 10.32 24.87 -39.37
CA ILE A 60 11.54 24.34 -40.00
C ILE A 60 11.48 24.53 -41.51
N ARG A 61 10.32 24.26 -42.14
CA ARG A 61 10.14 24.48 -43.58
C ARG A 61 10.38 25.95 -43.95
N ASP A 62 9.83 26.88 -43.18
CA ASP A 62 9.97 28.31 -43.43
C ASP A 62 11.42 28.78 -43.26
N ILE A 63 12.14 28.28 -42.23
CA ILE A 63 13.57 28.56 -42.04
C ILE A 63 14.39 28.04 -43.22
N VAL A 64 14.12 26.81 -43.68
CA VAL A 64 14.83 26.20 -44.80
C VAL A 64 14.57 26.97 -46.10
N GLN A 65 13.31 27.32 -46.38
CA GLN A 65 12.93 28.04 -47.60
C GLN A 65 13.48 29.47 -47.65
N ASN A 66 13.58 30.15 -46.50
CA ASN A 66 14.08 31.51 -46.41
C ASN A 66 15.60 31.61 -46.15
N SER A 67 16.30 30.47 -46.10
CA SER A 67 17.73 30.46 -45.88
C SER A 67 18.50 30.95 -47.12
N THR A 68 19.52 31.79 -46.89
CA THR A 68 20.42 32.28 -47.95
C THR A 68 21.39 31.20 -48.46
N TYR A 69 21.49 30.08 -47.76
CA TYR A 69 22.38 28.97 -48.08
C TYR A 69 21.57 27.75 -48.49
N LYS A 70 22.04 27.00 -49.49
CA LYS A 70 21.40 25.75 -49.87
C LYS A 70 21.61 24.71 -48.76
N ILE A 71 20.55 24.40 -48.02
CA ILE A 71 20.55 23.34 -47.00
C ILE A 71 20.40 22.01 -47.73
N ASP A 72 21.16 21.00 -47.28
CA ASP A 72 21.10 19.64 -47.81
C ASP A 72 19.71 19.02 -47.58
N ASP A 73 19.08 18.54 -48.66
CA ASP A 73 17.76 17.92 -48.62
C ASP A 73 17.75 16.65 -47.76
N ASN A 74 18.87 15.93 -47.69
CA ASN A 74 18.98 14.75 -46.82
C ASN A 74 18.89 15.14 -45.34
N PHE A 75 19.58 16.22 -44.94
CA PHE A 75 19.50 16.74 -43.57
C PHE A 75 18.09 17.19 -43.20
N VAL A 76 17.39 17.89 -44.10
CA VAL A 76 15.98 18.29 -43.90
C VAL A 76 15.08 17.05 -43.80
N GLY A 77 15.35 16.03 -44.62
CA GLY A 77 14.68 14.73 -44.55
C GLY A 77 14.85 14.05 -43.19
N SER A 78 16.07 14.00 -42.67
CA SER A 78 16.37 13.42 -41.35
C SER A 78 15.67 14.17 -40.22
N LEU A 79 15.65 15.51 -40.25
CA LEU A 79 14.93 16.32 -39.24
C LEU A 79 13.42 16.04 -39.26
N ARG A 80 12.83 15.90 -40.45
CA ARG A 80 11.41 15.56 -40.58
C ARG A 80 11.10 14.15 -40.10
N SER A 81 11.99 13.18 -40.40
CA SER A 81 11.88 11.81 -39.90
C SER A 81 11.85 11.81 -38.37
N MET A 82 12.82 12.48 -37.74
CA MET A 82 12.90 12.61 -36.28
C MET A 82 11.62 13.19 -35.67
N LEU A 83 11.06 14.26 -36.26
CA LEU A 83 9.79 14.81 -35.78
C LEU A 83 8.60 13.86 -35.96
N SER A 84 8.60 13.08 -37.04
CA SER A 84 7.55 12.11 -37.31
C SER A 84 7.61 10.89 -36.38
N GLU A 85 8.82 10.42 -36.06
CA GLU A 85 9.07 9.32 -35.11
C GLU A 85 8.64 9.71 -33.69
N ASN A 86 8.77 10.98 -33.33
CA ASN A 86 8.38 11.52 -32.02
C ASN A 86 6.99 12.16 -32.02
N LYS A 87 6.13 11.83 -33.01
CA LYS A 87 4.80 12.44 -33.15
C LYS A 87 3.83 12.06 -32.03
N PHE A 88 4.00 10.88 -31.42
CA PHE A 88 3.13 10.36 -30.37
C PHE A 88 3.93 10.01 -29.10
N PRO A 89 4.52 11.00 -28.41
CA PRO A 89 5.47 10.73 -27.34
C PRO A 89 4.84 10.09 -26.10
N LEU A 90 3.50 10.11 -25.98
CA LEU A 90 2.77 9.51 -24.85
C LEU A 90 1.99 8.25 -25.22
N GLU A 91 2.22 7.67 -26.41
CA GLU A 91 1.47 6.50 -26.90
C GLU A 91 1.52 5.30 -25.93
N ASN A 92 2.67 5.11 -25.27
CA ASN A 92 2.88 4.04 -24.30
C ASN A 92 2.25 4.31 -22.93
N PHE A 93 1.57 5.45 -22.74
CA PHE A 93 0.98 5.86 -21.47
C PHE A 93 -0.53 6.16 -21.57
N LEU A 94 -1.14 5.93 -22.73
CA LEU A 94 -2.53 6.31 -23.02
C LEU A 94 -3.54 5.64 -22.09
N THR A 95 -3.35 4.35 -21.80
CA THR A 95 -4.27 3.59 -20.94
C THR A 95 -3.64 3.23 -19.61
N GLU A 96 -4.48 3.08 -18.58
CA GLU A 96 -4.04 2.62 -17.26
C GLU A 96 -3.25 1.31 -17.34
N HIS A 97 -3.73 0.35 -18.13
CA HIS A 97 -3.04 -0.91 -18.36
C HIS A 97 -1.59 -0.71 -18.87
N GLN A 98 -1.38 0.17 -19.85
CA GLN A 98 -0.03 0.46 -20.36
C GLN A 98 0.85 1.11 -19.28
N ARG A 99 0.31 2.07 -18.52
CA ARG A 99 1.03 2.74 -17.43
C ARG A 99 1.44 1.75 -16.33
N PHE A 100 0.53 0.88 -15.89
CA PHE A 100 0.85 -0.15 -14.90
C PHE A 100 1.85 -1.19 -15.44
N LYS A 101 1.77 -1.55 -16.72
CA LYS A 101 2.78 -2.42 -17.35
C LYS A 101 4.18 -1.80 -17.25
N ILE A 102 4.30 -0.49 -17.46
CA ILE A 102 5.56 0.26 -17.32
C ILE A 102 6.01 0.31 -15.85
N LEU A 103 5.12 0.66 -14.93
CA LEU A 103 5.43 0.76 -13.50
C LEU A 103 5.91 -0.57 -12.91
N LYS A 104 5.29 -1.68 -13.31
CA LYS A 104 5.72 -3.04 -12.93
C LYS A 104 7.11 -3.37 -13.48
N LYS A 105 7.40 -2.97 -14.72
CA LYS A 105 8.72 -3.17 -15.34
C LYS A 105 9.82 -2.37 -14.63
N ASN A 106 9.51 -1.16 -14.18
CA ASN A 106 10.43 -0.30 -13.44
C ASN A 106 10.54 -0.65 -11.94
N SER A 107 9.98 -1.79 -11.51
CA SER A 107 9.96 -2.25 -10.10
C SER A 107 9.36 -1.27 -9.09
N SER A 108 8.65 -0.24 -9.55
CA SER A 108 8.05 0.78 -8.69
C SER A 108 6.71 0.33 -8.11
N VAL A 109 6.08 -0.68 -8.71
CA VAL A 109 4.80 -1.25 -8.27
C VAL A 109 4.89 -2.77 -8.35
N LYS A 110 4.51 -3.44 -7.27
CA LYS A 110 4.35 -4.89 -7.21
C LYS A 110 2.87 -5.24 -7.15
N ASP A 111 2.52 -6.36 -7.78
CA ASP A 111 1.16 -6.89 -7.66
C ASP A 111 0.92 -7.46 -6.27
N HIS A 112 -0.36 -7.49 -5.91
CA HIS A 112 -0.81 -8.23 -4.73
C HIS A 112 -0.54 -9.73 -4.91
N THR A 113 -0.52 -10.44 -3.79
CA THR A 113 -0.44 -11.90 -3.77
C THR A 113 -1.75 -12.45 -3.24
N ASP A 114 -2.34 -13.39 -3.96
CA ASP A 114 -3.52 -14.13 -3.49
C ASP A 114 -3.06 -15.27 -2.58
N VAL A 115 -3.57 -15.30 -1.36
CA VAL A 115 -3.30 -16.36 -0.40
C VAL A 115 -4.54 -17.22 -0.23
N LYS A 116 -4.47 -18.48 -0.64
CA LYS A 116 -5.56 -19.44 -0.47
C LYS A 116 -5.85 -19.65 1.01
N ILE A 117 -7.12 -19.49 1.40
CA ILE A 117 -7.61 -19.72 2.77
C ILE A 117 -8.45 -21.00 2.89
N GLY A 118 -9.02 -21.47 1.78
CA GLY A 118 -9.81 -22.70 1.76
C GLY A 118 -10.59 -22.88 0.47
N GLU A 119 -11.54 -23.80 0.52
CA GLU A 119 -12.48 -24.09 -0.55
C GLU A 119 -13.89 -24.07 0.04
N GLN A 120 -14.84 -23.51 -0.71
CA GLN A 120 -16.25 -23.49 -0.35
C GLN A 120 -17.05 -24.18 -1.45
N SER A 121 -17.87 -25.15 -1.05
CA SER A 121 -18.79 -25.83 -1.96
C SER A 121 -20.18 -25.23 -1.84
N SER A 122 -20.75 -24.81 -2.95
CA SER A 122 -22.13 -24.33 -3.04
C SER A 122 -22.93 -25.15 -4.05
N MET A 123 -24.19 -25.42 -3.73
CA MET A 123 -25.11 -26.04 -4.68
C MET A 123 -25.52 -25.00 -5.71
N ASN A 124 -25.34 -25.29 -6.98
CA ASN A 124 -25.82 -24.44 -8.05
C ASN A 124 -27.28 -24.76 -8.33
N ASP A 125 -28.19 -23.88 -7.90
CA ASP A 125 -29.64 -24.07 -8.03
C ASP A 125 -30.09 -24.31 -9.48
N SER A 126 -29.34 -23.79 -10.45
CA SER A 126 -29.67 -23.94 -11.88
C SER A 126 -29.25 -25.30 -12.48
N THR A 127 -28.20 -25.92 -11.95
CA THR A 127 -27.65 -27.17 -12.51
C THR A 127 -27.75 -28.37 -11.57
N SER A 128 -28.16 -28.15 -10.31
CA SER A 128 -28.15 -29.15 -9.22
C SER A 128 -26.79 -29.82 -9.02
N LYS A 129 -25.70 -29.15 -9.43
CA LYS A 129 -24.32 -29.59 -9.23
C LYS A 129 -23.71 -28.85 -8.05
N VAL A 130 -22.77 -29.51 -7.39
CA VAL A 130 -21.93 -28.88 -6.37
C VAL A 130 -20.77 -28.22 -7.10
N ASP A 131 -20.74 -26.90 -7.07
CA ASP A 131 -19.61 -26.11 -7.53
C ASP A 131 -18.69 -25.86 -6.32
N THR A 132 -17.39 -26.11 -6.48
CA THR A 132 -16.39 -25.84 -5.45
C THR A 132 -15.52 -24.68 -5.91
N GLU A 133 -15.54 -23.60 -5.13
CA GLU A 133 -14.79 -22.39 -5.40
C GLU A 133 -13.62 -22.29 -4.41
N GLU A 134 -12.43 -21.98 -4.93
CA GLU A 134 -11.29 -21.63 -4.10
C GLU A 134 -11.47 -20.21 -3.54
N LYS A 135 -11.33 -20.07 -2.22
CA LYS A 135 -11.39 -18.78 -1.55
C LYS A 135 -9.99 -18.32 -1.18
N SER A 136 -9.70 -17.06 -1.50
CA SER A 136 -8.39 -16.44 -1.36
C SER A 136 -8.52 -15.04 -0.80
N ILE A 137 -7.50 -14.60 -0.07
CA ILE A 137 -7.38 -13.24 0.45
C ILE A 137 -6.33 -12.48 -0.36
N VAL A 138 -6.54 -11.17 -0.49
CA VAL A 138 -5.61 -10.29 -1.21
C VAL A 138 -4.61 -9.75 -0.20
N HIS A 139 -3.34 -10.10 -0.38
CA HIS A 139 -2.22 -9.53 0.38
C HIS A 139 -1.43 -8.53 -0.43
N LEU A 140 -1.08 -7.42 0.20
CA LEU A 140 -0.23 -6.42 -0.41
C LEU A 140 1.25 -6.71 -0.06
N PRO A 141 2.18 -6.45 -1.00
CA PRO A 141 3.62 -6.70 -0.86
C PRO A 141 4.26 -5.66 0.07
N LEU A 142 4.03 -5.83 1.37
CA LEU A 142 4.47 -4.87 2.38
C LEU A 142 6.00 -4.79 2.50
N ASP A 143 6.75 -5.87 2.24
CA ASP A 143 8.22 -5.86 2.38
C ASP A 143 8.86 -5.02 1.31
N GLU A 144 8.39 -5.15 0.07
CA GLU A 144 8.80 -4.26 -1.01
C GLU A 144 8.30 -2.83 -0.78
N SER A 145 7.06 -2.65 -0.30
CA SER A 145 6.50 -1.32 -0.04
C SER A 145 7.31 -0.55 1.01
N LEU A 146 7.62 -1.21 2.14
CA LEU A 146 8.45 -0.65 3.21
C LEU A 146 9.88 -0.40 2.73
N LYS A 147 10.46 -1.33 1.96
CA LYS A 147 11.81 -1.18 1.42
C LYS A 147 11.89 0.04 0.48
N ILE A 148 11.00 0.13 -0.51
CA ILE A 148 10.95 1.25 -1.46
C ILE A 148 10.77 2.56 -0.71
N PHE A 149 9.85 2.60 0.27
CA PHE A 149 9.57 3.79 1.05
C PHE A 149 10.77 4.24 1.90
N LEU A 150 11.43 3.33 2.60
CA LEU A 150 12.58 3.66 3.47
C LEU A 150 13.85 3.98 2.68
N GLU A 151 13.98 3.47 1.46
CA GLU A 151 15.08 3.80 0.54
C GLU A 151 14.85 5.15 -0.18
N LEU A 152 13.69 5.80 -0.02
CA LEU A 152 13.49 7.15 -0.53
C LEU A 152 14.51 8.13 0.07
N PRO A 153 15.05 9.08 -0.73
CA PRO A 153 16.08 9.99 -0.28
C PRO A 153 15.71 10.74 1.01
N GLY A 154 16.51 10.56 2.07
CA GLY A 154 16.36 11.27 3.35
C GLY A 154 15.36 10.68 4.33
N ILE A 155 14.55 9.67 3.92
CA ILE A 155 13.51 9.11 4.79
C ILE A 155 14.12 8.34 5.97
N LEU A 156 15.06 7.42 5.73
CA LEU A 156 15.68 6.68 6.84
C LEU A 156 16.47 7.61 7.76
N GLU A 157 17.16 8.61 7.21
CA GLU A 157 17.87 9.62 8.00
C GLU A 157 16.92 10.43 8.89
N GLU A 158 15.76 10.85 8.36
CA GLU A 158 14.70 11.53 9.12
C GLU A 158 14.18 10.63 10.25
N VAL A 159 13.94 9.35 9.97
CA VAL A 159 13.51 8.35 10.97
C VAL A 159 14.55 8.16 12.07
N ILE A 160 15.83 7.98 11.71
CA ILE A 160 16.94 7.84 12.67
C ILE A 160 17.02 9.07 13.58
N ALA A 161 16.96 10.27 12.99
CA ALA A 161 17.01 11.52 13.73
C ALA A 161 15.83 11.65 14.70
N TYR A 162 14.62 11.33 14.23
CA TYR A 162 13.42 11.38 15.05
C TYR A 162 13.46 10.39 16.22
N ILE A 163 13.87 9.14 15.99
CA ILE A 163 14.03 8.15 17.06
C ILE A 163 15.03 8.65 18.11
N LYS A 164 16.14 9.28 17.67
CA LYS A 164 17.10 9.89 18.61
C LYS A 164 16.47 11.02 19.43
N THR A 165 15.62 11.85 18.85
CA THR A 165 14.87 12.87 19.61
C THR A 165 13.93 12.25 20.65
N LEU A 166 13.20 11.19 20.28
CA LEU A 166 12.30 10.48 21.19
C LEU A 166 13.04 9.86 22.38
N LYS A 167 14.24 9.30 22.16
CA LYS A 167 15.07 8.72 23.23
C LYS A 167 15.62 9.76 24.20
N ASN A 168 15.90 10.97 23.71
CA ASN A 168 16.44 12.06 24.52
C ASN A 168 15.37 12.81 25.31
N GLU A 169 14.11 12.76 24.87
CA GLU A 169 12.97 13.35 25.57
C GLU A 169 12.61 12.54 26.82
N LYS A 170 12.58 13.20 27.98
CA LYS A 170 12.38 12.59 29.30
C LYS A 170 11.14 13.09 30.04
N GLN A 171 10.57 14.21 29.60
CA GLN A 171 9.44 14.87 30.25
C GLN A 171 8.12 14.51 29.58
N ILE A 172 8.12 14.35 28.26
CA ILE A 172 6.90 14.15 27.48
C ILE A 172 6.93 12.79 26.78
N ILE A 173 5.88 11.99 26.98
CA ILE A 173 5.63 10.79 26.20
C ILE A 173 4.69 11.17 25.06
N SER A 174 5.22 11.27 23.84
CA SER A 174 4.48 11.60 22.62
C SER A 174 4.45 10.44 21.60
N ASN A 175 5.18 9.36 21.86
CA ASN A 175 5.29 8.23 20.94
C ASN A 175 5.37 6.88 21.67
N ILE A 176 4.88 5.82 21.04
CA ILE A 176 4.91 4.46 21.60
C ILE A 176 6.32 3.97 21.94
N MET A 177 7.34 4.41 21.20
CA MET A 177 8.74 4.04 21.45
C MET A 177 9.28 4.56 22.77
N GLN A 178 8.64 5.58 23.36
CA GLN A 178 9.00 6.10 24.69
C GLN A 178 8.34 5.31 25.82
N GLY A 179 7.30 4.54 25.51
CA GLY A 179 6.52 3.76 26.46
C GLY A 179 7.32 2.59 27.06
N SER A 180 6.90 2.17 28.26
CA SER A 180 7.53 1.07 28.99
C SER A 180 7.51 -0.23 28.18
N LEU A 181 6.39 -0.56 27.54
CA LEU A 181 6.24 -1.75 26.70
C LEU A 181 7.32 -1.84 25.61
N TRP A 182 7.58 -0.74 24.90
CA TRP A 182 8.61 -0.71 23.86
C TRP A 182 10.00 -0.95 24.43
N LYS A 183 10.34 -0.19 25.49
CA LYS A 183 11.67 -0.24 26.14
C LYS A 183 11.97 -1.63 26.72
N THR A 184 10.98 -2.27 27.36
CA THR A 184 11.21 -3.55 28.04
C THR A 184 11.17 -4.74 27.09
N LYS A 185 10.27 -4.75 26.10
CA LYS A 185 10.01 -5.93 25.27
C LYS A 185 10.71 -5.89 23.92
N TYR A 186 10.81 -4.73 23.27
CA TYR A 186 11.13 -4.63 21.85
C TYR A 186 12.49 -3.96 21.57
N GLU A 187 12.84 -2.91 22.32
CA GLU A 187 14.06 -2.12 22.07
C GLU A 187 15.35 -2.96 22.13
N HIS A 188 15.35 -4.07 22.88
CA HIS A 188 16.51 -4.92 23.09
C HIS A 188 16.54 -6.18 22.21
N LEU A 189 15.53 -6.42 21.37
CA LEU A 189 15.46 -7.61 20.52
C LEU A 189 16.63 -7.69 19.54
N ASN A 190 17.06 -6.53 19.02
CA ASN A 190 18.23 -6.42 18.14
C ASN A 190 19.24 -5.43 18.73
N LYS A 191 20.39 -5.94 19.20
CA LYS A 191 21.45 -5.09 19.79
C LYS A 191 22.28 -4.34 18.75
N THR A 192 22.37 -4.88 17.54
CA THR A 192 23.22 -4.37 16.45
C THR A 192 22.44 -3.62 15.38
N ASN A 193 21.17 -3.99 15.18
CA ASN A 193 20.33 -3.48 14.11
C ASN A 193 19.17 -2.66 14.66
N MET A 194 18.61 -1.79 13.84
CA MET A 194 17.45 -1.00 14.20
C MET A 194 16.20 -1.86 14.20
N THR A 195 15.33 -1.69 15.20
CA THR A 195 13.98 -2.27 15.23
C THR A 195 12.95 -1.14 15.24
N LEU A 196 11.98 -1.24 14.35
CA LEU A 196 10.95 -0.23 14.12
C LEU A 196 9.56 -0.77 14.49
N PRO A 197 8.75 -0.02 15.26
CA PRO A 197 7.39 -0.43 15.59
C PRO A 197 6.43 -0.25 14.42
N PHE A 198 5.46 -1.15 14.27
CA PHE A 198 4.25 -0.86 13.51
C PHE A 198 3.00 -1.22 14.32
N VAL A 199 1.88 -0.63 13.89
CA VAL A 199 0.55 -0.87 14.47
C VAL A 199 -0.35 -1.42 13.38
N LEU A 200 -0.99 -2.54 13.65
CA LEU A 200 -2.04 -3.08 12.79
C LEU A 200 -3.38 -2.46 13.19
N PHE A 201 -4.11 -1.93 12.23
CA PHE A 201 -5.50 -1.51 12.38
C PHE A 201 -6.39 -2.45 11.57
N PHE A 202 -7.50 -2.88 12.14
CA PHE A 202 -8.46 -3.74 11.46
C PHE A 202 -9.89 -3.21 11.64
N ASP A 203 -10.63 -3.16 10.54
CA ASP A 203 -12.04 -2.82 10.50
C ASP A 203 -12.72 -3.53 9.32
N ASP A 204 -14.03 -3.78 9.45
CA ASP A 204 -14.85 -4.24 8.34
C ASP A 204 -15.68 -3.07 7.79
N PHE A 205 -15.50 -2.75 6.51
CA PHE A 205 -16.20 -1.65 5.84
C PHE A 205 -17.03 -2.14 4.66
N GLU A 206 -18.03 -1.36 4.26
CA GLU A 206 -18.87 -1.66 3.10
C GLU A 206 -18.69 -0.56 2.05
N PRO A 207 -17.97 -0.82 0.94
CA PRO A 207 -17.71 0.18 -0.10
C PRO A 207 -18.93 0.45 -1.00
N GLY A 208 -19.99 -0.37 -0.90
CA GLY A 208 -21.20 -0.33 -1.75
C GLY A 208 -22.44 0.31 -1.09
N ASN A 209 -23.62 -0.05 -1.61
CA ASN A 209 -24.92 0.42 -1.10
C ASN A 209 -25.25 -0.20 0.28
N GLY A 210 -24.65 0.31 1.36
CA GLY A 210 -24.91 -0.12 2.75
C GLY A 210 -26.34 0.14 3.28
N LEU A 211 -27.28 0.57 2.42
CA LEU A 211 -28.70 0.79 2.74
C LEU A 211 -29.66 0.01 1.82
N GLY A 212 -29.14 -0.79 0.88
CA GLY A 212 -29.94 -1.58 -0.06
C GLY A 212 -30.37 -2.94 0.50
N SER A 213 -31.20 -3.68 -0.25
CA SER A 213 -31.61 -5.05 0.10
C SER A 213 -30.46 -6.07 0.17
N HIS A 214 -29.28 -5.70 -0.35
CA HIS A 214 -28.04 -6.48 -0.33
C HIS A 214 -26.99 -5.89 0.65
N ALA A 215 -27.41 -5.00 1.57
CA ALA A 215 -26.51 -4.43 2.56
C ALA A 215 -25.89 -5.53 3.43
N GLY A 216 -24.57 -5.50 3.59
CA GLY A 216 -23.80 -6.49 4.34
C GLY A 216 -23.27 -7.69 3.53
N GLU A 217 -23.76 -7.94 2.31
CA GLU A 217 -23.29 -9.06 1.47
C GLU A 217 -21.90 -8.81 0.87
N GLN A 218 -21.52 -7.53 0.69
CA GLN A 218 -20.27 -7.10 0.06
C GLN A 218 -19.33 -6.41 1.06
N LYS A 219 -19.46 -6.75 2.35
CA LYS A 219 -18.59 -6.20 3.40
C LYS A 219 -17.17 -6.75 3.23
N LEU A 220 -16.19 -5.86 3.34
CA LEU A 220 -14.78 -6.18 3.25
C LEU A 220 -14.11 -5.98 4.61
N GLY A 221 -13.29 -6.95 5.01
CA GLY A 221 -12.31 -6.78 6.07
C GLY A 221 -11.05 -6.14 5.49
N GLY A 222 -10.62 -5.02 6.09
CA GLY A 222 -9.39 -4.34 5.73
C GLY A 222 -8.41 -4.33 6.90
N ALA A 223 -7.18 -4.78 6.67
CA ALA A 223 -6.08 -4.64 7.61
C ALA A 223 -5.07 -3.59 7.11
N TYR A 224 -4.68 -2.67 7.98
CA TYR A 224 -3.85 -1.51 7.66
C TYR A 224 -2.67 -1.41 8.62
N MET A 225 -1.48 -1.11 8.10
CA MET A 225 -0.26 -0.90 8.87
C MET A 225 0.01 0.59 9.00
N SER A 226 0.05 1.07 10.24
CA SER A 226 0.55 2.39 10.61
C SER A 226 2.00 2.33 11.07
N MET A 227 2.79 3.34 10.73
CA MET A 227 4.24 3.41 10.98
C MET A 227 4.59 4.51 12.00
N PRO A 228 4.46 4.26 13.32
CA PRO A 228 4.71 5.25 14.36
C PRO A 228 6.17 5.69 14.50
N PHE A 229 7.11 5.04 13.79
CA PHE A 229 8.50 5.51 13.69
C PHE A 229 8.68 6.71 12.75
N LEU A 230 7.65 7.09 11.99
CA LEU A 230 7.69 8.28 11.16
C LEU A 230 7.51 9.55 12.00
N THR A 231 8.04 10.66 11.50
CA THR A 231 7.84 11.98 12.11
C THR A 231 6.35 12.37 12.10
N PRO A 232 5.91 13.27 13.00
CA PRO A 232 4.52 13.73 13.06
C PRO A 232 3.98 14.26 11.72
N ARG A 233 4.84 14.87 10.88
CA ARG A 233 4.48 15.39 9.55
C ARG A 233 4.16 14.27 8.55
N LEU A 234 4.79 13.10 8.70
CA LEU A 234 4.63 11.97 7.79
C LEU A 234 3.55 11.01 8.28
N VAL A 235 3.50 10.71 9.58
CA VAL A 235 2.57 9.72 10.15
C VAL A 235 1.10 10.11 9.96
N SER A 236 0.79 11.40 9.87
CA SER A 236 -0.58 11.90 9.70
C SER A 236 -1.09 11.84 8.26
N LYS A 237 -0.26 11.44 7.29
CA LYS A 237 -0.65 11.39 5.89
C LYS A 237 -1.26 10.04 5.52
N LEU A 238 -2.37 10.07 4.80
CA LEU A 238 -3.06 8.87 4.34
C LEU A 238 -2.16 7.98 3.45
N GLU A 239 -1.32 8.60 2.61
CA GLU A 239 -0.35 7.90 1.76
C GLU A 239 0.69 7.06 2.53
N ASN A 240 0.84 7.30 3.84
CA ASN A 240 1.76 6.57 4.73
C ASN A 240 1.04 5.53 5.61
N ILE A 241 -0.24 5.25 5.35
CA ILE A 241 -0.96 4.12 5.93
C ILE A 241 -0.99 3.01 4.88
N LEU A 242 -0.25 1.93 5.14
CA LEU A 242 -0.12 0.84 4.17
C LEU A 242 -1.29 -0.13 4.33
N VAL A 243 -1.94 -0.50 3.24
CA VAL A 243 -2.91 -1.61 3.26
C VAL A 243 -2.11 -2.91 3.33
N SER A 244 -2.41 -3.76 4.30
CA SER A 244 -1.77 -5.07 4.50
C SER A 244 -2.51 -6.17 3.75
N SER A 245 -3.84 -6.19 3.89
CA SER A 245 -4.69 -7.20 3.27
C SER A 245 -6.13 -6.71 3.14
N VAL A 246 -6.85 -7.32 2.20
CA VAL A 246 -8.28 -7.13 1.98
C VAL A 246 -8.91 -8.49 1.70
N PHE A 247 -10.06 -8.75 2.31
CA PHE A 247 -10.82 -9.99 2.12
C PHE A 247 -12.32 -9.76 2.36
N TYR A 248 -13.19 -10.66 1.88
CA TYR A 248 -14.61 -10.57 2.20
C TYR A 248 -14.84 -10.90 3.68
N SER A 249 -15.62 -10.09 4.39
CA SER A 249 -15.92 -10.36 5.80
C SER A 249 -16.64 -11.70 5.99
N THR A 250 -17.42 -12.15 5.00
CA THR A 250 -18.07 -13.46 4.97
C THR A 250 -17.08 -14.63 4.92
N ASP A 251 -15.93 -14.46 4.28
CA ASP A 251 -14.87 -15.47 4.30
C ASP A 251 -14.30 -15.64 5.71
N ARG A 252 -14.16 -14.55 6.48
CA ARG A 252 -13.76 -14.65 7.89
C ARG A 252 -14.83 -15.38 8.73
N GLU A 253 -16.11 -15.17 8.46
CA GLU A 253 -17.18 -15.90 9.16
C GLU A 253 -17.12 -17.40 8.85
N CYS A 254 -16.77 -17.77 7.63
CA CYS A 254 -16.69 -19.16 7.16
C CYS A 254 -15.39 -19.87 7.61
N PHE A 255 -14.24 -19.19 7.51
CA PHE A 255 -12.91 -19.77 7.73
C PHE A 255 -12.27 -19.34 9.07
N GLY A 256 -12.92 -18.46 9.83
CA GLY A 256 -12.41 -17.87 11.05
C GLY A 256 -11.17 -17.01 10.83
N ASN A 257 -10.35 -16.85 11.87
CA ASN A 257 -9.13 -16.02 11.81
C ASN A 257 -7.98 -16.63 10.97
N LYS A 258 -8.23 -17.71 10.24
CA LYS A 258 -7.30 -18.21 9.21
C LYS A 258 -7.08 -17.20 8.09
N VAL A 259 -8.03 -16.29 7.88
CA VAL A 259 -7.89 -15.15 6.97
C VAL A 259 -6.70 -14.25 7.33
N PHE A 260 -6.24 -14.25 8.59
CA PHE A 260 -5.07 -13.47 9.00
C PHE A 260 -3.74 -14.25 8.95
N SER A 261 -3.76 -15.49 8.44
CA SER A 261 -2.60 -16.37 8.52
C SER A 261 -1.44 -15.91 7.64
N GLY A 262 -1.71 -15.23 6.53
CA GLY A 262 -0.69 -14.62 5.69
C GLY A 262 0.01 -13.47 6.39
N GLU A 263 -0.74 -12.61 7.07
CA GLU A 263 -0.24 -11.45 7.82
C GLU A 263 0.62 -11.91 8.98
N VAL A 264 0.16 -12.90 9.74
CA VAL A 264 0.93 -13.47 10.85
C VAL A 264 2.25 -14.04 10.35
N LYS A 265 2.25 -14.81 9.25
CA LYS A 265 3.50 -15.32 8.66
C LYS A 265 4.42 -14.19 8.22
N TYR A 266 3.84 -13.18 7.56
CA TYR A 266 4.56 -12.03 7.04
C TYR A 266 5.18 -11.18 8.16
N PHE A 267 4.43 -10.81 9.20
CA PHE A 267 4.95 -10.05 10.34
C PHE A 267 6.01 -10.82 11.12
N ASN A 268 5.85 -12.14 11.26
CA ASN A 268 6.90 -12.99 11.83
C ASN A 268 8.18 -12.99 10.97
N LYS A 269 8.06 -12.98 9.64
CA LYS A 269 9.20 -12.85 8.73
C LYS A 269 9.90 -11.51 8.93
N LEU A 270 9.17 -10.39 8.95
CA LEU A 270 9.73 -9.06 9.19
C LEU A 270 10.43 -8.94 10.56
N SER A 271 9.88 -9.57 11.60
CA SER A 271 10.48 -9.58 12.94
C SER A 271 11.77 -10.41 12.99
N ARG A 272 11.84 -11.54 12.27
CA ARG A 272 12.99 -12.47 12.30
C ARG A 272 14.09 -12.15 11.31
N GLU A 273 13.72 -11.73 10.09
CA GLU A 273 14.63 -11.53 8.96
C GLU A 273 14.92 -10.05 8.72
N GLY A 274 13.96 -9.17 9.02
CA GLY A 274 14.07 -7.74 8.71
C GLY A 274 14.11 -7.45 7.20
N LEU A 275 14.53 -6.23 6.88
CA LEU A 275 14.76 -5.72 5.52
C LEU A 275 16.19 -5.21 5.41
N SER A 276 16.89 -5.60 4.34
CA SER A 276 18.18 -5.00 3.97
C SER A 276 17.92 -3.83 3.02
N LEU A 277 18.17 -2.61 3.50
CA LEU A 277 18.01 -1.36 2.76
C LEU A 277 19.36 -0.91 2.18
N GLN A 278 19.38 -0.46 0.94
CA GLN A 278 20.56 0.11 0.29
C GLN A 278 20.42 1.63 0.20
N ILE A 279 21.14 2.36 1.05
CA ILE A 279 21.08 3.82 1.15
C ILE A 279 22.50 4.38 1.11
N ASN A 280 22.79 5.30 0.19
CA ASN A 280 24.10 5.92 0.02
C ASN A 280 25.26 4.88 -0.02
N ASP A 281 25.09 3.82 -0.82
CA ASP A 281 26.01 2.69 -0.96
C ASP A 281 26.30 1.90 0.33
N LYS A 282 25.45 2.06 1.36
CA LYS A 282 25.53 1.31 2.62
C LYS A 282 24.30 0.43 2.79
N ILE A 283 24.55 -0.75 3.35
CA ILE A 283 23.49 -1.69 3.72
C ILE A 283 23.07 -1.43 5.16
N HIS A 284 21.79 -1.14 5.35
CA HIS A 284 21.15 -0.98 6.64
C HIS A 284 20.16 -2.13 6.85
N ASN A 285 20.35 -2.93 7.89
CA ASN A 285 19.38 -3.97 8.25
C ASN A 285 18.40 -3.42 9.28
N VAL A 286 17.11 -3.45 8.94
CA VAL A 286 16.02 -2.89 9.75
C VAL A 286 14.98 -3.97 10.02
N PHE A 287 14.63 -4.16 11.29
CA PHE A 287 13.65 -5.15 11.74
C PHE A 287 12.35 -4.46 12.16
N PHE A 288 11.24 -5.19 12.14
CA PHE A 288 9.94 -4.60 12.43
C PHE A 288 9.14 -5.44 13.43
N GLU A 289 8.45 -4.76 14.34
CA GLU A 289 7.67 -5.39 15.39
C GLU A 289 6.26 -4.84 15.45
N CYS A 290 5.26 -5.74 15.42
CA CYS A 290 3.87 -5.37 15.66
C CYS A 290 3.69 -5.09 17.15
N VAL A 291 3.51 -3.83 17.52
CA VAL A 291 3.43 -3.43 18.94
C VAL A 291 1.99 -3.40 19.43
N LEU A 292 1.05 -3.04 18.54
CA LEU A 292 -0.37 -2.95 18.85
C LEU A 292 -1.22 -3.46 17.69
N ILE A 293 -2.34 -4.06 18.06
CA ILE A 293 -3.49 -4.29 17.17
C ILE A 293 -4.58 -3.32 17.64
N THR A 294 -5.13 -2.58 16.70
CA THR A 294 -6.12 -1.51 16.91
C THR A 294 -7.31 -1.73 15.97
N GLY A 295 -8.43 -1.11 16.27
CA GLY A 295 -9.68 -1.31 15.56
C GLY A 295 -10.84 -0.76 16.38
N ASP A 296 -12.03 -0.77 15.82
CA ASP A 296 -13.25 -0.60 16.61
C ASP A 296 -13.47 -1.81 17.54
N ASN A 297 -14.48 -1.77 18.41
CA ASN A 297 -14.69 -2.86 19.36
C ASN A 297 -14.97 -4.20 18.65
N LEU A 298 -15.74 -4.16 17.55
CA LEU A 298 -16.13 -5.34 16.81
C LEU A 298 -14.94 -5.95 16.08
N GLY A 299 -14.19 -5.13 15.35
CA GLY A 299 -12.97 -5.51 14.64
C GLY A 299 -11.91 -6.07 15.58
N LEU A 300 -11.66 -5.41 16.72
CA LEU A 300 -10.70 -5.90 17.72
C LEU A 300 -11.11 -7.25 18.32
N ASN A 301 -12.37 -7.43 18.67
CA ASN A 301 -12.84 -8.74 19.16
C ASN A 301 -12.72 -9.79 18.06
N SER A 302 -13.07 -9.43 16.83
CA SER A 302 -13.00 -10.36 15.70
C SER A 302 -11.57 -10.83 15.41
N ILE A 303 -10.63 -9.92 15.16
CA ILE A 303 -9.23 -10.27 14.83
C ILE A 303 -8.53 -11.03 15.96
N CYS A 304 -8.90 -10.75 17.21
CA CYS A 304 -8.35 -11.44 18.38
C CYS A 304 -9.13 -12.72 18.75
N GLY A 305 -10.22 -13.06 18.06
CA GLY A 305 -10.99 -14.28 18.28
C GLY A 305 -11.91 -14.25 19.51
N PHE A 306 -12.26 -13.07 20.02
CA PHE A 306 -13.20 -12.88 21.12
C PHE A 306 -14.66 -12.78 20.63
N ASP A 307 -15.58 -12.99 21.56
CA ASP A 307 -17.02 -12.87 21.33
C ASP A 307 -17.41 -11.44 20.88
N GLN A 308 -18.12 -11.34 19.77
CA GLN A 308 -18.61 -10.09 19.18
C GLN A 308 -19.97 -9.66 19.76
N GLY A 309 -20.63 -10.52 20.56
CA GLY A 309 -21.91 -10.30 21.22
C GLY A 309 -21.80 -9.55 22.54
N PHE A 310 -21.56 -8.23 22.48
CA PHE A 310 -21.37 -7.38 23.68
C PHE A 310 -22.56 -7.32 24.65
N ASN A 311 -23.76 -7.74 24.21
CA ASN A 311 -24.97 -7.76 25.03
C ASN A 311 -25.24 -9.10 25.72
N SER A 312 -24.46 -10.15 25.41
CA SER A 312 -24.66 -11.48 25.96
C SER A 312 -24.39 -11.50 27.48
N LEU A 313 -25.41 -11.80 28.28
CA LEU A 313 -25.28 -11.90 29.75
C LEU A 313 -24.31 -13.01 30.18
N LYS A 314 -24.16 -14.06 29.38
CA LYS A 314 -23.27 -15.20 29.64
C LYS A 314 -22.00 -15.17 28.78
N GLY A 315 -21.83 -14.16 27.93
CA GLY A 315 -20.70 -14.02 27.03
C GLY A 315 -19.46 -13.43 27.72
N TYR A 316 -18.29 -13.78 27.20
CA TYR A 316 -16.99 -13.28 27.64
C TYR A 316 -16.39 -12.34 26.58
N TRP A 317 -17.02 -11.18 26.40
CA TRP A 317 -16.64 -10.22 25.35
C TRP A 317 -15.48 -9.30 25.76
N CYS A 318 -15.12 -9.24 27.04
CA CYS A 318 -13.99 -8.42 27.51
C CYS A 318 -12.65 -9.05 27.12
N ARG A 319 -11.76 -8.23 26.54
CA ARG A 319 -10.40 -8.61 26.14
C ARG A 319 -9.41 -8.63 27.30
N SER A 320 -9.72 -7.92 28.40
CA SER A 320 -8.83 -7.77 29.55
C SER A 320 -9.16 -8.74 30.68
N CYS A 321 -10.43 -9.12 30.83
CA CYS A 321 -10.88 -10.02 31.90
C CYS A 321 -11.89 -11.05 31.39
N ARG A 322 -12.18 -12.03 32.25
CA ARG A 322 -13.14 -13.13 32.04
C ARG A 322 -14.42 -12.89 32.83
N ALA A 323 -14.77 -11.64 33.12
CA ALA A 323 -16.10 -11.35 33.65
C ALA A 323 -17.15 -11.72 32.61
N ILE A 324 -18.19 -12.47 33.02
CA ILE A 324 -19.36 -12.68 32.17
C ILE A 324 -20.13 -11.35 32.01
N GLY A 325 -20.89 -11.20 30.93
CA GLY A 325 -21.64 -9.98 30.66
C GLY A 325 -22.54 -9.52 31.82
N GLU A 326 -23.10 -10.43 32.61
CA GLU A 326 -23.84 -10.07 33.83
C GLU A 326 -22.97 -9.39 34.87
N GLN A 327 -21.78 -9.94 35.16
CA GLN A 327 -20.81 -9.35 36.09
C GLN A 327 -20.27 -8.03 35.55
N ALA A 328 -19.85 -8.02 34.28
CA ALA A 328 -19.21 -6.88 33.64
C ALA A 328 -20.07 -5.59 33.64
N ARG A 329 -21.40 -5.71 33.70
CA ARG A 329 -22.33 -4.56 33.81
C ARG A 329 -22.23 -3.81 35.14
N TYR A 330 -21.78 -4.48 36.19
CA TYR A 330 -21.74 -3.94 37.55
C TYR A 330 -20.32 -3.76 38.09
N LEU A 331 -19.31 -4.31 37.40
CA LEU A 331 -17.92 -4.11 37.78
C LEU A 331 -17.52 -2.64 37.64
N THR A 332 -17.05 -2.06 38.73
CA THR A 332 -16.51 -0.70 38.80
C THR A 332 -15.03 -0.68 39.15
N GLU A 333 -14.49 -1.83 39.56
CA GLU A 333 -13.09 -2.04 39.92
C GLU A 333 -12.57 -3.30 39.25
N GLU A 334 -11.24 -3.34 39.05
CA GLU A 334 -10.56 -4.51 38.49
C GLU A 334 -10.55 -5.66 39.51
N ILE A 335 -10.92 -6.86 39.08
CA ILE A 335 -10.86 -8.09 39.88
C ILE A 335 -9.69 -8.95 39.39
N PRO A 336 -8.56 -9.04 40.12
CA PRO A 336 -7.35 -9.73 39.68
C PRO A 336 -7.57 -11.18 39.24
N GLU A 337 -8.48 -11.91 39.89
CA GLU A 337 -8.78 -13.31 39.60
C GLU A 337 -9.49 -13.51 38.24
N LEU A 338 -10.18 -12.46 37.78
CA LEU A 338 -10.86 -12.45 36.50
C LEU A 338 -9.96 -11.98 35.37
N LEU A 339 -8.82 -11.36 35.64
CA LEU A 339 -7.91 -10.90 34.59
C LEU A 339 -7.46 -12.06 33.70
N ARG A 340 -7.40 -11.76 32.39
CA ARG A 340 -6.83 -12.68 31.41
C ARG A 340 -5.30 -12.66 31.53
N ASN A 341 -4.70 -13.83 31.37
CA ASN A 341 -3.28 -14.09 31.37
C ASN A 341 -2.97 -15.16 30.31
N GLU A 342 -1.69 -15.51 30.16
CA GLU A 342 -1.22 -16.44 29.13
C GLU A 342 -1.88 -17.84 29.21
N LEU A 343 -2.36 -18.25 30.38
CA LEU A 343 -2.96 -19.57 30.59
C LEU A 343 -4.47 -19.62 30.34
N ASN A 344 -5.15 -18.48 30.38
CA ASN A 344 -6.62 -18.39 30.30
C ASN A 344 -7.10 -17.38 29.24
N MET A 345 -6.27 -17.16 28.21
CA MET A 345 -6.51 -16.17 27.17
C MET A 345 -7.72 -16.49 26.29
N SER A 346 -8.06 -17.78 26.13
CA SER A 346 -9.29 -18.27 25.46
C SER A 346 -10.54 -17.96 26.28
#